data_AF-K2S7M9-F1
#
_entry.id   AF-K2S7M9-F1
#
_cell.length_a   1.000
_cell.length_b   1.000
_cell.length_c   1.000
_cell.angle_alpha   90.00
_cell.angle_beta   90.00
_cell.angle_gamma   90.00
#
_symmetry.space_group_name_H-M   'P 1'
#
loop_
_entity.id
_entity.type
_entity.pdbx_description
1 polymer ?
#
loop_
_entity_poly.entity_id
_entity_poly.type
_entity_poly.pdbx_seq_one_letter_code
_entity_poly.pdbx_strand_id
1 'polypeptide(L)'
;MTTAFFTGSADDLFDHLPCTCKESITRAITTVHDTQEQRDNNPANPSSNSSPTAQGLDHLLAANKASLATITAYLDCLSIHDASLVLLVCHLLQKMLSLYQDAWFATTAAFSSTATASASSSSSFAAPPNFFLEEQNQPGGGLTITFGRYELSGEDAQALARQIVLLDVTKIGGVLRRLEEGDAIYGDTGNTLGVLRRSLKQELKRLKDRLSA
;
A
#
# COMPACT_ATOMS: atom_id res chain seq x y z
N MET A 1 42.07 -49.91 24.90
CA MET A 1 41.88 -48.48 24.51
C MET A 1 40.88 -48.49 23.38
N THR A 2 39.64 -48.12 23.69
CA THR A 2 38.47 -48.29 22.80
C THR A 2 37.90 -46.90 22.55
N THR A 3 38.20 -46.32 21.38
CA THR A 3 37.65 -45.02 20.96
C THR A 3 36.39 -45.25 20.15
N ALA A 4 35.25 -44.89 20.72
CA ALA A 4 33.97 -44.81 20.04
C ALA A 4 33.93 -43.54 19.17
N PHE A 5 33.65 -43.71 17.88
CA PHE A 5 33.32 -42.62 16.97
C PHE A 5 31.87 -42.20 17.21
N PHE A 6 31.68 -41.00 17.77
CA PHE A 6 30.40 -40.30 17.75
C PHE A 6 30.27 -39.57 16.41
N THR A 7 29.58 -40.17 15.45
CA THR A 7 29.04 -39.47 14.28
C THR A 7 27.64 -38.96 14.64
N GLY A 8 27.59 -37.86 15.38
CA GLY A 8 26.35 -37.10 15.58
C GLY A 8 26.20 -36.10 14.44
N SER A 9 25.31 -36.38 13.51
CA SER A 9 24.85 -35.43 12.49
C SER A 9 24.14 -34.28 13.20
N ALA A 10 24.69 -33.05 13.10
CA ALA A 10 24.09 -31.86 13.68
C ALA A 10 23.03 -31.22 12.76
N ASP A 11 22.75 -31.84 11.61
CA ASP A 11 21.91 -31.29 10.55
C ASP A 11 20.41 -31.61 10.69
N ASP A 12 20.00 -32.50 11.62
CA ASP A 12 18.58 -32.87 11.80
C ASP A 12 17.87 -32.12 12.96
N LEU A 13 18.51 -31.13 13.60
CA LEU A 13 17.95 -30.43 14.78
C LEU A 13 17.43 -29.01 14.50
N PHE A 14 17.32 -28.62 13.22
CA PHE A 14 16.65 -27.38 12.80
C PHE A 14 15.42 -27.62 11.91
N ASP A 15 15.13 -28.88 11.57
CA ASP A 15 13.90 -29.23 10.89
C ASP A 15 12.72 -29.17 11.86
N HIS A 16 11.79 -28.27 11.57
CA HIS A 16 10.47 -28.13 12.18
C HIS A 16 10.32 -27.22 13.41
N LEU A 17 10.89 -26.01 13.39
CA LEU A 17 10.07 -24.90 13.91
C LEU A 17 9.06 -24.52 12.82
N PRO A 18 7.74 -24.75 13.02
CA PRO A 18 6.74 -24.36 12.03
C PRO A 18 6.72 -22.83 11.94
N CYS A 19 7.34 -22.30 10.89
CA CYS A 19 7.23 -20.90 10.56
C CYS A 19 5.77 -20.59 10.19
N THR A 20 5.16 -19.63 10.88
CA THR A 20 3.78 -19.21 10.63
C THR A 20 3.66 -18.35 9.37
N CYS A 21 4.70 -18.27 8.53
CA CYS A 21 4.76 -17.39 7.37
C CYS A 21 3.70 -17.75 6.32
N LYS A 22 3.39 -19.04 6.14
CA LYS A 22 2.34 -19.48 5.21
C LYS A 22 0.98 -18.91 5.61
N GLU A 23 0.56 -19.14 6.85
CA GLU A 23 -0.70 -18.61 7.38
C GLU A 23 -0.73 -17.08 7.37
N SER A 24 0.40 -16.44 7.71
CA SER A 24 0.51 -14.98 7.74
C SER A 24 0.38 -14.38 6.34
N ILE A 25 1.02 -14.96 5.33
CA ILE A 25 0.93 -14.52 3.94
C ILE A 25 -0.48 -14.75 3.39
N THR A 26 -1.08 -15.91 3.65
CA THR A 26 -2.46 -16.16 3.23
C THR A 26 -3.44 -15.15 3.85
N ARG A 27 -3.28 -14.83 5.14
CA ARG A 27 -4.09 -13.79 5.80
C ARG A 27 -3.84 -12.40 5.23
N ALA A 28 -2.60 -12.07 4.87
CA ALA A 28 -2.29 -10.80 4.23
C ALA A 28 -2.96 -10.70 2.86
N ILE A 29 -2.97 -11.79 2.07
CA ILE A 29 -3.66 -11.85 0.78
C ILE A 29 -5.16 -11.67 0.94
N THR A 30 -5.80 -12.36 1.89
CA THR A 30 -7.26 -12.19 2.10
C THR A 30 -7.57 -10.76 2.52
N THR A 31 -6.79 -10.17 3.43
CA THR A 31 -7.00 -8.78 3.87
C THR A 31 -6.90 -7.79 2.71
N VAL A 32 -5.89 -7.96 1.84
CA VAL A 32 -5.71 -7.12 0.65
C VAL A 32 -6.82 -7.35 -0.38
N HIS A 33 -7.29 -8.58 -0.53
CA HIS A 33 -8.42 -8.91 -1.39
C HIS A 33 -9.72 -8.28 -0.90
N ASP A 34 -10.03 -8.40 0.39
CA ASP A 34 -11.21 -7.81 1.01
C ASP A 34 -11.19 -6.29 0.87
N THR A 35 -10.01 -5.66 1.03
CA THR A 35 -9.83 -4.22 0.83
C THR A 35 -10.13 -3.81 -0.62
N GLN A 36 -9.74 -4.62 -1.60
CA GLN A 36 -10.05 -4.40 -3.01
C GLN A 36 -11.56 -4.54 -3.27
N GLU A 37 -12.18 -5.63 -2.80
CA GLU A 37 -13.60 -5.89 -3.00
C GLU A 37 -14.48 -4.82 -2.34
N GLN A 38 -14.11 -4.35 -1.15
CA GLN A 38 -14.84 -3.29 -0.46
C GLN A 38 -14.83 -1.98 -1.27
N ARG A 39 -13.74 -1.74 -2.01
CA ARG A 39 -13.61 -0.59 -2.90
C ARG A 39 -14.44 -0.75 -4.18
N ASP A 40 -14.36 -1.92 -4.81
CA ASP A 40 -15.10 -2.21 -6.04
C ASP A 40 -16.63 -2.22 -5.81
N ASN A 41 -17.07 -2.68 -4.63
CA ASN A 41 -18.49 -2.72 -4.25
C ASN A 41 -19.04 -1.39 -3.73
N ASN A 42 -18.20 -0.39 -3.45
CA ASN A 42 -18.65 0.94 -3.02
C ASN A 42 -18.08 2.05 -3.91
N PRO A 43 -18.42 2.08 -5.22
CA PRO A 43 -17.83 3.02 -6.17
C PRO A 43 -18.27 4.48 -5.97
N ALA A 44 -19.38 4.74 -5.26
CA ALA A 44 -19.83 6.09 -4.90
C ALA A 44 -21.04 6.02 -3.97
N ASN A 45 -20.87 6.27 -2.68
CA ASN A 45 -21.97 6.80 -1.87
C ASN A 45 -21.43 7.94 -0.97
N PRO A 46 -21.52 9.21 -1.42
CA PRO A 46 -21.03 10.36 -0.67
C PRO A 46 -21.97 10.80 0.48
N SER A 47 -22.77 9.90 1.05
CA SER A 47 -23.89 10.26 1.95
C SER A 47 -23.59 10.12 3.45
N SER A 48 -22.38 9.75 3.85
CA SER A 48 -21.97 9.73 5.26
C SER A 48 -20.98 10.86 5.53
N ASN A 49 -21.35 11.77 6.43
CA ASN A 49 -20.66 12.99 6.88
C ASN A 49 -19.27 12.78 7.53
N SER A 50 -18.45 11.89 6.99
CA SER A 50 -17.04 11.69 7.35
C SER A 50 -16.26 11.57 6.07
N SER A 51 -15.32 12.50 5.80
CA SER A 51 -14.46 12.59 4.61
C SER A 51 -14.13 11.21 4.00
N PRO A 52 -14.93 10.70 3.05
CA PRO A 52 -14.99 9.27 2.72
C PRO A 52 -13.77 8.79 1.94
N THR A 53 -13.04 9.71 1.33
CA THR A 53 -11.81 9.45 0.54
C THR A 53 -10.55 9.39 1.40
N ALA A 54 -10.50 10.13 2.52
CA ALA A 54 -9.35 10.09 3.44
C ALA A 54 -9.33 8.78 4.24
N GLN A 55 -10.48 8.36 4.78
CA GLN A 55 -10.61 7.10 5.52
C GLN A 55 -10.31 5.87 4.64
N GLY A 56 -10.72 5.90 3.36
CA GLY A 56 -10.42 4.83 2.42
C GLY A 56 -8.93 4.71 2.09
N LEU A 57 -8.23 5.86 1.94
CA LEU A 57 -6.79 5.87 1.70
C LEU A 57 -6.01 5.41 2.93
N ASP A 58 -6.34 5.90 4.12
CA ASP A 58 -5.66 5.52 5.35
C ASP A 58 -5.82 4.03 5.68
N HIS A 59 -7.02 3.47 5.46
CA HIS A 59 -7.27 2.05 5.64
C HIS A 59 -6.44 1.20 4.65
N LEU A 60 -6.39 1.60 3.39
CA LEU A 60 -5.57 0.95 2.36
C LEU A 60 -4.08 1.00 2.70
N LEU A 61 -3.58 2.16 3.12
CA LEU A 61 -2.18 2.33 3.55
C LEU A 61 -1.87 1.46 4.77
N ALA A 62 -2.77 1.36 5.75
CA ALA A 62 -2.61 0.51 6.91
C ALA A 62 -2.57 -0.98 6.54
N ALA A 63 -3.48 -1.44 5.68
CA ALA A 63 -3.52 -2.82 5.19
C ALA A 63 -2.24 -3.18 4.39
N ASN A 64 -1.80 -2.28 3.52
CA ASN A 64 -0.57 -2.43 2.74
C ASN A 64 0.66 -2.45 3.65
N LYS A 65 0.73 -1.57 4.65
CA LYS A 65 1.83 -1.54 5.63
C LYS A 65 1.91 -2.85 6.42
N ALA A 66 0.77 -3.40 6.87
CA ALA A 66 0.72 -4.68 7.56
C ALA A 66 1.17 -5.85 6.66
N SER A 67 0.77 -5.81 5.39
CA SER A 67 1.18 -6.80 4.38
C SER A 67 2.69 -6.73 4.10
N LEU A 68 3.26 -5.54 3.96
CA LEU A 68 4.71 -5.36 3.80
C LEU A 68 5.52 -5.84 5.00
N ALA A 69 5.02 -5.59 6.22
CA ALA A 69 5.66 -6.13 7.43
C ALA A 69 5.67 -7.66 7.41
N THR A 70 4.57 -8.29 7.00
CA THR A 70 4.44 -9.74 6.86
C THR A 70 5.40 -10.30 5.80
N ILE A 71 5.50 -9.64 4.63
CA ILE A 71 6.45 -10.04 3.58
C ILE A 71 7.89 -9.90 4.07
N THR A 72 8.20 -8.82 4.80
CA THR A 72 9.55 -8.59 5.33
C THR A 72 9.93 -9.69 6.31
N ALA A 73 9.02 -10.09 7.21
CA ALA A 73 9.23 -11.21 8.12
C ALA A 73 9.41 -12.53 7.37
N TYR A 74 8.67 -12.74 6.28
CA TYR A 74 8.85 -13.90 5.40
C TYR A 74 10.24 -13.95 4.76
N LEU A 75 10.80 -12.80 4.36
CA LEU A 75 12.14 -12.76 3.75
C LEU A 75 13.24 -13.24 4.69
N ASP A 76 13.04 -13.12 6.00
CA ASP A 76 13.97 -13.63 7.00
C ASP A 76 13.87 -15.17 7.17
N CYS A 77 12.85 -15.81 6.59
CA CYS A 77 12.63 -17.26 6.59
C CYS A 77 12.74 -17.90 5.19
N LEU A 78 13.24 -17.18 4.19
CA LEU A 78 13.13 -17.54 2.77
C LEU A 78 13.75 -18.90 2.41
N SER A 79 14.72 -19.39 3.16
CA SER A 79 15.42 -20.67 2.91
C SER A 79 14.59 -21.92 3.23
N ILE A 80 13.52 -21.77 4.02
CA ILE A 80 12.72 -22.89 4.54
C ILE A 80 11.45 -23.10 3.69
N HIS A 81 11.22 -22.24 2.70
CA HIS A 81 9.94 -22.12 2.02
C HIS A 81 9.93 -22.66 0.60
N ASP A 82 8.78 -23.17 0.19
CA ASP A 82 8.55 -23.66 -1.17
C ASP A 82 8.39 -22.50 -2.16
N ALA A 83 8.71 -22.76 -3.44
CA ALA A 83 8.54 -21.80 -4.53
C ALA A 83 7.10 -21.26 -4.65
N SER A 84 6.10 -22.05 -4.22
CA SER A 84 4.69 -21.65 -4.20
C SER A 84 4.43 -20.45 -3.28
N LEU A 85 5.12 -20.37 -2.13
CA LEU A 85 4.97 -19.27 -1.19
C LEU A 85 5.63 -17.98 -1.73
N VAL A 86 6.74 -18.12 -2.45
CA VAL A 86 7.38 -16.99 -3.14
C VAL A 86 6.44 -16.41 -4.21
N LEU A 87 5.74 -17.27 -4.98
CA LEU A 87 4.75 -16.82 -5.97
C LEU A 87 3.58 -16.08 -5.31
N LEU A 88 3.08 -16.58 -4.17
CA LEU A 88 2.05 -15.90 -3.38
C LEU A 88 2.51 -14.51 -2.93
N VAL A 89 3.76 -14.38 -2.48
CA VAL A 89 4.35 -13.08 -2.11
C VAL A 89 4.47 -12.15 -3.31
N CYS A 90 4.92 -12.64 -4.47
CA CYS A 90 4.96 -11.84 -5.69
C CYS A 90 3.55 -11.39 -6.13
N HIS A 91 2.55 -12.25 -5.99
CA HIS A 91 1.16 -11.90 -6.29
C HIS A 91 0.61 -10.85 -5.31
N LEU A 92 0.91 -10.98 -4.02
CA LEU A 92 0.56 -9.98 -3.01
C LEU A 92 1.19 -8.61 -3.33
N LEU A 93 2.47 -8.58 -3.70
CA LEU A 93 3.15 -7.34 -4.12
C LEU A 93 2.49 -6.72 -5.36
N GLN A 94 2.08 -7.54 -6.33
CA GLN A 94 1.38 -7.06 -7.53
C GLN A 94 0.05 -6.39 -7.16
N LYS A 95 -0.73 -7.03 -6.28
CA LYS A 95 -2.01 -6.49 -5.79
C LYS A 95 -1.83 -5.21 -4.97
N MET A 96 -0.78 -5.13 -4.16
CA MET A 96 -0.45 -3.89 -3.45
C MET A 96 -0.15 -2.76 -4.43
N LEU A 97 0.64 -3.01 -5.48
CA LEU A 97 0.97 -2.01 -6.50
C LEU A 97 -0.27 -1.55 -7.28
N SER A 98 -1.21 -2.44 -7.61
CA SER A 98 -2.47 -2.05 -8.26
C SER A 98 -3.32 -1.18 -7.36
N LEU A 99 -3.44 -1.54 -6.07
CA LEU A 99 -4.17 -0.73 -5.08
C LEU A 99 -3.59 0.68 -4.93
N TYR A 100 -2.26 0.81 -4.92
CA TYR A 100 -1.60 2.12 -4.90
C TYR A 100 -1.90 2.93 -6.17
N GLN A 101 -1.90 2.30 -7.35
CA GLN A 101 -2.27 2.97 -8.60
C GLN A 101 -3.71 3.48 -8.54
N ASP A 102 -4.66 2.62 -8.17
CA ASP A 102 -6.07 2.98 -8.12
C ASP A 102 -6.33 4.06 -7.08
N ALA A 103 -5.70 3.97 -5.91
CA ALA A 103 -5.78 4.98 -4.85
C ALA A 103 -5.28 6.33 -5.36
N TRP A 104 -4.09 6.33 -5.97
CA TRP A 104 -3.48 7.53 -6.53
C TRP A 104 -4.37 8.22 -7.56
N PHE A 105 -4.94 7.46 -8.49
CA PHE A 105 -5.83 8.00 -9.52
C PHE A 105 -7.15 8.53 -8.96
N ALA A 106 -7.77 7.81 -8.04
CA ALA A 106 -9.02 8.26 -7.42
C ALA A 106 -8.82 9.56 -6.63
N THR A 107 -7.72 9.64 -5.86
CA THR A 107 -7.36 10.84 -5.12
C THR A 107 -7.10 12.01 -6.07
N THR A 108 -6.34 11.81 -7.15
CA THR A 108 -6.05 12.87 -8.13
C THR A 108 -7.32 13.35 -8.85
N ALA A 109 -8.23 12.45 -9.20
CA ALA A 109 -9.50 12.82 -9.84
C ALA A 109 -10.38 13.67 -8.90
N ALA A 110 -10.47 13.32 -7.62
CA ALA A 110 -11.25 14.07 -6.64
C ALA A 110 -10.75 15.52 -6.47
N PHE A 111 -9.43 15.75 -6.50
CA PHE A 111 -8.84 17.09 -6.39
C PHE A 111 -9.02 17.94 -7.66
N SER A 112 -8.91 17.34 -8.85
CA SER A 112 -9.14 18.05 -10.11
C SER A 112 -10.58 18.55 -10.26
N SER A 113 -11.56 17.83 -9.68
CA SER A 113 -12.96 18.27 -9.67
C SER A 113 -13.24 19.46 -8.74
N THR A 114 -12.34 19.78 -7.81
CA THR A 114 -12.49 20.93 -6.90
C THR A 114 -11.98 22.24 -7.50
N ALA A 115 -11.04 22.18 -8.45
CA ALA A 115 -10.39 23.36 -9.03
C ALA A 115 -11.26 24.14 -10.04
N THR A 116 -12.34 23.55 -10.56
CA THR A 116 -13.22 24.19 -11.57
C THR A 116 -14.49 24.82 -11.00
N ALA A 117 -14.74 24.74 -9.69
CA ALA A 117 -15.91 25.36 -9.05
C ALA A 117 -15.71 26.85 -8.66
N SER A 118 -14.52 27.42 -8.88
CA SER A 118 -14.16 28.76 -8.45
C SER A 118 -14.12 29.77 -9.60
N ALA A 119 -15.19 29.91 -10.36
CA ALA A 119 -15.30 30.97 -11.37
C ALA A 119 -16.76 31.36 -11.64
N SER A 120 -17.53 31.73 -10.61
CA SER A 120 -18.81 32.43 -10.76
C SER A 120 -19.28 33.02 -9.43
N SER A 121 -18.88 34.25 -9.12
CA SER A 121 -19.75 35.20 -8.39
C SER A 121 -19.15 36.61 -8.41
N SER A 122 -19.85 37.49 -9.10
CA SER A 122 -19.65 38.93 -9.15
C SER A 122 -20.46 39.62 -8.05
N SER A 123 -19.98 40.82 -7.64
CA SER A 123 -20.63 41.89 -6.86
C SER A 123 -20.78 41.66 -5.34
N SER A 124 -20.87 42.64 -4.44
CA SER A 124 -20.43 44.04 -4.27
C SER A 124 -20.90 44.46 -2.86
N PHE A 125 -20.19 45.41 -2.22
CA PHE A 125 -20.59 46.24 -1.06
C PHE A 125 -20.50 45.69 0.39
N ALA A 126 -20.24 46.67 1.27
CA ALA A 126 -19.65 46.61 2.62
C ALA A 126 -20.65 46.52 3.79
N ALA A 127 -20.26 45.87 4.90
CA ALA A 127 -20.63 46.17 6.31
C ALA A 127 -19.89 45.24 7.32
N PRO A 128 -19.71 45.61 8.61
CA PRO A 128 -18.71 45.06 9.55
C PRO A 128 -19.25 43.91 10.46
N PRO A 129 -18.43 43.32 11.36
CA PRO A 129 -18.54 41.89 11.72
C PRO A 129 -19.54 41.64 12.85
N ASN A 130 -20.46 40.71 12.63
CA ASN A 130 -21.16 40.02 13.71
C ASN A 130 -20.85 38.53 13.61
N PHE A 131 -20.40 37.98 14.73
CA PHE A 131 -20.30 36.56 15.01
C PHE A 131 -21.63 35.88 14.67
N PHE A 132 -21.62 35.01 13.66
CA PHE A 132 -22.74 34.13 13.39
C PHE A 132 -22.23 32.74 13.01
N LEU A 133 -22.65 31.77 13.83
CA LEU A 133 -22.58 30.34 13.57
C LEU A 133 -23.50 30.08 12.36
N GLU A 134 -22.93 29.85 11.18
CA GLU A 134 -23.71 29.49 10.00
C GLU A 134 -23.07 28.30 9.28
N GLU A 135 -23.63 27.14 9.58
CA GLU A 135 -24.14 26.15 8.63
C GLU A 135 -23.76 26.40 7.15
N GLN A 136 -22.48 26.17 6.80
CA GLN A 136 -22.04 26.24 5.42
C GLN A 136 -22.36 24.91 4.71
N ASN A 137 -23.60 24.84 4.26
CA ASN A 137 -24.10 23.92 3.25
C ASN A 137 -23.39 24.22 1.91
N GLN A 138 -22.15 23.75 1.73
CA GLN A 138 -21.46 23.75 0.43
C GLN A 138 -21.35 22.32 -0.13
N PRO A 139 -21.92 22.03 -1.31
CA PRO A 139 -21.71 20.78 -2.02
C PRO A 139 -20.36 20.88 -2.76
N GLY A 140 -19.27 20.72 -2.02
CA GLY A 140 -17.92 20.89 -2.56
C GLY A 140 -16.89 20.31 -1.61
N GLY A 141 -16.93 18.99 -1.41
CA GLY A 141 -16.09 18.27 -0.46
C GLY A 141 -14.60 18.32 -0.82
N GLY A 142 -13.93 19.40 -0.41
CA GLY A 142 -12.47 19.45 -0.30
C GLY A 142 -11.99 18.56 0.84
N LEU A 143 -10.87 17.86 0.61
CA LEU A 143 -10.27 16.92 1.56
C LEU A 143 -9.55 17.68 2.69
N THR A 144 -10.26 18.11 3.73
CA THR A 144 -9.63 18.77 4.89
C THR A 144 -9.10 17.70 5.85
N ILE A 145 -7.77 17.52 5.90
CA ILE A 145 -7.12 16.69 6.93
C ILE A 145 -6.75 17.62 8.09
N THR A 146 -7.40 17.44 9.24
CA THR A 146 -7.18 18.28 10.43
C THR A 146 -6.21 17.59 11.39
N PHE A 147 -5.01 18.15 11.55
CA PHE A 147 -4.07 17.80 12.62
C PHE A 147 -4.12 18.90 13.69
N GLY A 148 -5.03 18.78 14.65
CA GLY A 148 -5.26 19.84 15.65
C GLY A 148 -5.89 21.10 15.02
N ARG A 149 -5.50 22.30 15.47
CA ARG A 149 -6.06 23.59 14.99
C ARG A 149 -5.47 24.05 13.64
N TYR A 150 -4.75 23.17 12.94
CA TYR A 150 -4.17 23.43 11.62
C TYR A 150 -4.97 22.66 10.57
N GLU A 151 -5.58 23.41 9.65
CA GLU A 151 -6.20 22.88 8.44
C GLU A 151 -5.13 22.84 7.35
N LEU A 152 -4.84 21.64 6.84
CA LEU A 152 -3.98 21.48 5.67
C LEU A 152 -4.74 21.97 4.43
N SER A 153 -4.08 22.79 3.62
CA SER A 153 -4.59 23.12 2.29
C SER A 153 -4.77 21.82 1.48
N GLY A 154 -5.75 21.78 0.58
CA GLY A 154 -5.97 20.62 -0.30
C GLY A 154 -4.72 20.27 -1.12
N GLU A 155 -3.92 21.27 -1.48
CA GLU A 155 -2.63 21.10 -2.19
C GLU A 155 -1.58 20.41 -1.30
N ASP A 156 -1.48 20.81 -0.04
CA ASP A 156 -0.55 20.22 0.93
C ASP A 156 -0.95 18.79 1.30
N ALA A 157 -2.25 18.54 1.47
CA ALA A 157 -2.79 17.21 1.70
C ALA A 157 -2.47 16.27 0.53
N GLN A 158 -2.57 16.76 -0.71
CA GLN A 158 -2.22 16.00 -1.90
C GLN A 158 -0.70 15.75 -1.98
N ALA A 159 0.13 16.75 -1.68
CA ALA A 159 1.58 16.60 -1.65
C ALA A 159 2.03 15.59 -0.58
N LEU A 160 1.40 15.61 0.59
CA LEU A 160 1.65 14.65 1.66
C LEU A 160 1.25 13.22 1.24
N ALA A 161 0.06 13.05 0.64
CA ALA A 161 -0.39 11.76 0.12
C ALA A 161 0.58 11.21 -0.96
N ARG A 162 1.05 12.05 -1.89
CA ARG A 162 2.10 11.70 -2.86
C ARG A 162 3.34 11.15 -2.18
N GLN A 163 3.84 11.88 -1.19
CA GLN A 163 5.07 11.52 -0.51
C GLN A 163 4.94 10.21 0.27
N ILE A 164 3.80 9.97 0.92
CA ILE A 164 3.53 8.71 1.63
C ILE A 164 3.52 7.54 0.66
N VAL A 165 2.79 7.65 -0.46
CA VAL A 165 2.74 6.59 -1.48
C VAL A 165 4.14 6.35 -2.07
N LEU A 166 4.90 7.40 -2.37
CA LEU A 166 6.26 7.28 -2.90
C LEU A 166 7.21 6.55 -1.93
N LEU A 167 7.12 6.85 -0.63
CA LEU A 167 7.89 6.17 0.41
C LEU A 167 7.55 4.68 0.45
N ASP A 168 6.28 4.32 0.37
CA ASP A 168 5.86 2.91 0.38
C ASP A 168 6.28 2.16 -0.89
N VAL A 169 6.15 2.78 -2.06
CA VAL A 169 6.66 2.22 -3.32
C VAL A 169 8.17 1.99 -3.25
N THR A 170 8.91 2.88 -2.59
CA THR A 170 10.36 2.72 -2.38
C THR A 170 10.67 1.50 -1.49
N LYS A 171 9.86 1.24 -0.45
CA LYS A 171 10.00 0.05 0.40
C LYS A 171 9.74 -1.24 -0.39
N ILE A 172 8.72 -1.25 -1.26
CA ILE A 172 8.42 -2.39 -2.13
C ILE A 172 9.63 -2.72 -3.01
N GLY A 173 10.33 -1.69 -3.53
CA GLY A 173 11.57 -1.89 -4.29
C GLY A 173 12.67 -2.58 -3.48
N GLY A 174 12.82 -2.23 -2.20
CA GLY A 174 13.76 -2.89 -1.29
C GLY A 174 13.41 -4.36 -1.03
N VAL A 175 12.12 -4.65 -0.80
CA VAL A 175 11.61 -6.03 -0.64
C VAL A 175 11.87 -6.86 -1.90
N LEU A 176 11.62 -6.27 -3.08
CA LEU A 176 11.84 -6.95 -4.35
C LEU A 176 13.33 -7.26 -4.59
N ARG A 177 14.24 -6.37 -4.16
CA ARG A 177 15.68 -6.63 -4.21
C ARG A 177 16.10 -7.80 -3.30
N ARG A 178 15.56 -7.86 -2.08
CA ARG A 178 15.82 -8.99 -1.16
C ARG A 178 15.25 -10.31 -1.69
N LEU A 179 14.10 -10.28 -2.38
CA LEU A 179 13.57 -11.45 -3.06
C LEU A 179 14.50 -11.96 -4.17
N GLU A 180 15.17 -11.07 -4.90
CA GLU A 180 16.13 -11.44 -5.95
C GLU A 180 17.42 -12.04 -5.40
N GLU A 181 17.90 -11.53 -4.26
CA GLU A 181 19.05 -12.10 -3.55
C GLU A 181 18.78 -13.57 -3.17
N GLY A 182 17.52 -13.94 -2.91
CA GLY A 182 17.11 -15.33 -2.64
C GLY A 182 16.81 -16.21 -3.86
N ASP A 183 16.92 -15.70 -5.09
CA ASP A 183 16.59 -16.44 -6.31
C ASP A 183 17.52 -17.62 -6.59
N ALA A 184 18.75 -17.56 -6.06
CA ALA A 184 19.74 -18.62 -6.18
C ALA A 184 19.25 -19.97 -5.63
N ILE A 185 18.20 -19.96 -4.80
CA ILE A 185 17.65 -21.13 -4.12
C ILE A 185 16.62 -21.89 -5.01
N TYR A 186 15.97 -21.22 -5.97
CA TYR A 186 14.74 -21.74 -6.60
C TYR A 186 14.90 -22.28 -8.05
N GLY A 187 16.13 -22.37 -8.56
CA GLY A 187 16.50 -23.12 -9.77
C GLY A 187 15.51 -23.05 -10.94
N ASP A 188 14.74 -24.13 -11.12
CA ASP A 188 13.84 -24.35 -12.28
C ASP A 188 12.56 -23.49 -12.24
N THR A 189 12.07 -23.13 -11.04
CA THR A 189 10.96 -22.17 -10.89
C THR A 189 11.40 -20.72 -11.10
N GLY A 190 12.72 -20.49 -11.20
CA GLY A 190 13.32 -19.17 -11.40
C GLY A 190 12.89 -18.49 -12.69
N ASN A 191 12.52 -19.23 -13.74
CA ASN A 191 12.10 -18.62 -15.00
C ASN A 191 10.75 -17.89 -14.91
N THR A 192 9.72 -18.52 -14.33
CA THR A 192 8.40 -17.89 -14.14
C THR A 192 8.47 -16.78 -13.10
N LEU A 193 9.19 -17.03 -12.01
CA LEU A 193 9.43 -16.05 -10.95
C LEU A 193 10.21 -14.83 -11.48
N GLY A 194 11.20 -15.06 -12.34
CA GLY A 194 11.99 -14.02 -13.00
C GLY A 194 11.15 -13.16 -13.94
N VAL A 195 10.21 -13.75 -14.71
CA VAL A 195 9.25 -12.98 -15.53
C VAL A 195 8.37 -12.10 -14.63
N LEU A 196 7.82 -12.67 -13.57
CA LEU A 196 6.93 -11.94 -12.65
C LEU A 196 7.66 -10.80 -11.95
N ARG A 197 8.90 -11.02 -11.48
CA ARG A 197 9.73 -9.97 -10.88
C ARG A 197 10.08 -8.85 -11.86
N ARG A 198 10.40 -9.18 -13.12
CA ARG A 198 10.63 -8.16 -14.17
C ARG A 198 9.37 -7.32 -14.41
N SER A 199 8.20 -7.96 -14.44
CA SER A 199 6.91 -7.26 -14.53
C SER A 199 6.69 -6.33 -13.34
N LEU A 200 6.87 -6.81 -12.11
CA LEU A 200 6.75 -6.02 -10.88
C LEU A 200 7.73 -4.82 -10.86
N LYS A 201 8.98 -5.02 -11.28
CA LYS A 201 9.95 -3.93 -11.42
C LYS A 201 9.51 -2.88 -12.42
N GLN A 202 8.96 -3.32 -13.56
CA GLN A 202 8.48 -2.41 -14.59
C GLN A 202 7.28 -1.60 -14.10
N GLU A 203 6.33 -2.24 -13.39
CA GLU A 203 5.18 -1.56 -12.78
C GLU A 203 5.62 -0.58 -11.71
N LEU A 204 6.55 -0.97 -10.83
CA LEU A 204 7.11 -0.11 -9.80
C LEU A 204 7.83 1.11 -10.41
N LYS A 205 8.60 0.90 -11.47
CA LYS A 205 9.25 1.98 -12.21
C LYS A 205 8.22 2.93 -12.81
N ARG A 206 7.22 2.41 -13.52
CA ARG A 206 6.13 3.20 -14.10
C ARG A 206 5.38 4.00 -13.03
N LEU A 207 5.07 3.40 -11.89
CA LEU A 207 4.37 4.07 -10.79
C LEU A 207 5.23 5.19 -10.21
N LYS A 208 6.52 4.93 -9.98
CA LYS A 208 7.47 5.93 -9.49
C LYS A 208 7.59 7.11 -10.46
N ASP A 209 7.79 6.85 -11.75
CA ASP A 209 7.94 7.88 -12.78
C ASP A 209 6.69 8.79 -12.83
N ARG A 210 5.51 8.20 -12.63
CA ARG A 210 4.22 8.92 -12.60
C ARG A 210 3.96 9.70 -11.31
N LEU A 211 4.52 9.27 -10.19
CA LEU A 211 4.46 9.99 -8.91
C LEU A 211 5.46 11.16 -8.85
N SER A 212 6.55 11.07 -9.62
CA SER A 212 7.58 12.12 -9.71
C SER A 212 7.32 13.19 -10.78
N ALA A 213 6.34 12.97 -11.66
CA ALA A 213 5.91 13.90 -12.70
C ALA A 213 4.89 14.91 -12.14
#